data_AF-A0A3T0M0T4-F1
#
_entry.id   AF-A0A3T0M0T4-F1
#
_cell.length_a   1.000
_cell.length_b   1.000
_cell.length_c   1.000
_cell.angle_alpha   90.00
_cell.angle_beta   90.00
_cell.angle_gamma   90.00
#
_symmetry.space_group_name_H-M   'P 1'
#
loop_
_entity.id
_entity.type
_entity.pdbx_description
1 polymer ?
#
loop_
_entity_poly.entity_id
_entity_poly.type
_entity_poly.pdbx_seq_one_letter_code
_entity_poly.pdbx_strand_id
1 'polypeptide(L)'
;MSKYVLKVEKIGVDKPRNFGVPYGTEVTVNHFHFMENQISRIEVKKIEDCQDTIFINLYSGNMRIGHVVAKGKDYVLDIDTIGKLQRYYDIRPAAEFDKEG
;
A
#
# COMPACT_ATOMS: atom_id res chain seq x y z
N MET A 1 -5.12 11.55 9.47
CA MET A 1 -3.84 10.95 9.05
C MET A 1 -3.74 9.57 9.68
N SER A 2 -3.60 8.55 8.86
CA SER A 2 -3.36 7.17 9.29
C SER A 2 -2.14 6.65 8.55
N LYS A 3 -1.25 5.97 9.26
CA LYS A 3 0.00 5.46 8.71
C LYS A 3 0.10 3.98 9.00
N TYR A 4 0.45 3.21 8.00
CA TYR A 4 0.64 1.77 8.12
C TYR A 4 2.05 1.41 7.70
N VAL A 5 2.89 1.04 8.66
CA VAL A 5 4.21 0.48 8.37
C VAL A 5 4.05 -1.00 8.04
N LEU A 6 4.26 -1.32 6.77
CA LEU A 6 4.18 -2.66 6.19
C LEU A 6 5.54 -3.35 6.37
N LYS A 7 5.78 -3.86 7.58
CA LYS A 7 7.04 -4.54 7.92
C LYS A 7 7.06 -5.99 7.46
N VAL A 8 8.13 -6.42 6.80
CA VAL A 8 8.26 -7.78 6.22
C VAL A 8 8.00 -8.86 7.28
N GLU A 9 8.54 -8.68 8.48
CA GLU A 9 8.43 -9.62 9.59
C GLU A 9 7.04 -9.64 10.25
N LYS A 10 6.27 -8.55 10.18
CA LYS A 10 4.94 -8.45 10.81
C LYS A 10 3.80 -8.95 9.92
N ILE A 11 4.01 -9.02 8.61
CA ILE A 11 2.99 -9.54 7.68
C ILE A 11 2.98 -11.07 7.75
N GLY A 12 1.81 -11.65 8.02
CA GLY A 12 1.63 -13.09 8.07
C GLY A 12 1.69 -13.72 6.68
N VAL A 13 2.30 -14.89 6.58
CA VAL A 13 2.28 -15.72 5.37
C VAL A 13 0.84 -16.12 5.04
N ASP A 14 0.44 -15.93 3.78
CA ASP A 14 -0.89 -16.23 3.23
C ASP A 14 -2.07 -15.58 3.97
N LYS A 15 -1.78 -14.48 4.67
CA LYS A 15 -2.78 -13.66 5.37
C LYS A 15 -2.79 -12.25 4.79
N PRO A 16 -3.39 -12.06 3.59
CA PRO A 16 -3.39 -10.76 2.92
C PRO A 16 -4.15 -9.71 3.74
N ARG A 17 -3.60 -8.50 3.80
CA ARG A 17 -4.24 -7.32 4.38
C ARG A 17 -4.78 -6.45 3.25
N ASN A 18 -6.08 -6.15 3.30
CA ASN A 18 -6.75 -5.35 2.28
C ASN A 18 -7.05 -3.94 2.79
N PHE A 19 -6.82 -2.95 1.93
CA PHE A 19 -7.18 -1.56 2.13
C PHE A 19 -8.10 -1.14 0.97
N GLY A 20 -9.35 -0.81 1.29
CA GLY A 20 -10.28 -0.25 0.31
C GLY A 20 -9.94 1.22 0.05
N VAL A 21 -9.83 1.59 -1.22
CA VAL A 21 -9.59 2.97 -1.64
C VAL A 21 -10.93 3.59 -2.02
N PRO A 22 -11.39 4.63 -1.32
CA PRO A 22 -12.66 5.29 -1.63
C PRO A 22 -12.65 5.95 -3.00
N TYR A 23 -13.82 6.07 -3.62
CA TYR A 23 -14.00 6.85 -4.83
C TYR A 23 -13.58 8.32 -4.62
N GLY A 24 -13.02 8.96 -5.66
CA GLY A 24 -12.48 10.32 -5.63
C GLY A 24 -11.13 10.44 -4.93
N THR A 25 -10.41 9.33 -4.75
CA THR A 25 -9.10 9.30 -4.08
C THR A 25 -7.98 9.18 -5.10
N GLU A 26 -6.93 9.98 -4.92
CA GLU A 26 -5.66 9.83 -5.62
C GLU A 26 -4.76 8.84 -4.89
N VAL A 27 -4.02 8.04 -5.66
CA VAL A 27 -3.06 7.08 -5.12
C VAL A 27 -1.70 7.31 -5.76
N THR A 28 -0.66 7.42 -4.95
CA THR A 28 0.73 7.46 -5.39
C THR A 28 1.44 6.20 -4.95
N VAL A 29 2.24 5.62 -5.84
CA VAL A 29 3.06 4.44 -5.56
C VAL A 29 4.47 4.68 -6.07
N ASN A 30 5.48 4.71 -5.19
CA ASN A 30 6.88 4.96 -5.57
C ASN A 30 7.04 6.17 -6.50
N HIS A 31 6.36 7.29 -6.19
CA HIS A 31 6.33 8.53 -6.98
C HIS A 31 5.52 8.47 -8.30
N PHE A 32 4.87 7.35 -8.62
CA PHE A 32 3.92 7.27 -9.73
C PHE A 32 2.52 7.63 -9.25
N HIS A 33 1.95 8.68 -9.86
CA HIS A 33 0.61 9.15 -9.57
C HIS A 33 -0.41 8.41 -10.42
N PHE A 34 -1.40 7.81 -9.77
CA PHE A 34 -2.58 7.27 -10.41
C PHE A 34 -3.70 8.31 -10.31
N MET A 35 -4.33 8.59 -11.45
CA MET A 35 -5.52 9.43 -11.52
C MET A 35 -6.62 8.90 -10.60
N GLU A 36 -7.56 9.76 -10.21
CA GLU A 36 -8.68 9.38 -9.37
C GLU A 36 -9.40 8.13 -9.90
N ASN A 37 -9.83 7.27 -8.98
CA ASN A 37 -10.63 6.06 -9.25
C ASN A 37 -9.94 4.94 -10.03
N GLN A 38 -8.65 5.09 -10.37
CA GLN A 38 -7.89 4.00 -11.00
C GLN A 38 -7.64 2.85 -10.03
N ILE A 39 -7.31 3.16 -8.78
CA ILE A 39 -7.11 2.17 -7.73
C ILE A 39 -8.34 2.14 -6.83
N SER A 40 -8.91 0.95 -6.66
CA SER A 40 -10.06 0.67 -5.79
C SER A 40 -9.69 -0.14 -4.55
N ARG A 41 -8.58 -0.89 -4.60
CA ARG A 41 -8.09 -1.71 -3.49
C ARG A 41 -6.58 -1.89 -3.56
N ILE A 42 -5.96 -1.82 -2.40
CA ILE A 42 -4.55 -2.19 -2.18
C ILE A 42 -4.56 -3.47 -1.33
N GLU A 43 -3.91 -4.52 -1.81
CA GLU A 43 -3.72 -5.76 -1.08
C GLU A 43 -2.24 -5.92 -0.76
N VAL A 44 -1.90 -6.14 0.50
CA VAL A 44 -0.53 -6.40 0.95
C VAL A 44 -0.46 -7.84 1.42
N LYS A 45 0.44 -8.64 0.84
CA LYS A 45 0.58 -10.06 1.19
C LYS A 45 2.03 -10.51 1.22
N LYS A 46 2.24 -11.63 1.90
CA LYS A 46 3.47 -12.41 1.90
C LYS A 46 3.12 -13.87 1.60
N ILE A 47 3.94 -14.55 0.82
CA ILE A 47 3.73 -15.95 0.43
C ILE A 47 4.84 -16.83 1.02
N GLU A 48 4.56 -18.12 1.18
CA GLU A 48 5.47 -19.06 1.86
C GLU A 48 6.85 -19.16 1.20
N ASP A 49 6.88 -19.19 -0.13
CA ASP A 49 8.12 -19.30 -0.93
C ASP A 49 9.01 -18.04 -0.86
N CYS A 50 8.49 -16.90 -0.39
CA CYS A 50 9.17 -15.61 -0.41
C CYS A 50 8.97 -14.86 0.91
N GLN A 51 9.47 -15.43 2.02
CA GLN A 51 9.25 -14.89 3.37
C GLN A 51 9.99 -13.57 3.66
N ASP A 52 10.96 -13.20 2.84
CA ASP A 52 11.67 -11.93 2.91
C ASP A 52 11.02 -10.84 2.04
N THR A 53 9.88 -11.14 1.41
CA THR A 53 9.28 -10.28 0.39
C THR A 53 7.82 -9.98 0.69
N ILE A 54 7.46 -8.69 0.64
CA ILE A 54 6.07 -8.25 0.61
C ILE A 54 5.65 -7.96 -0.84
N PHE A 55 4.45 -8.40 -1.20
CA PHE A 55 3.78 -8.05 -2.45
C PHE A 55 2.66 -7.06 -2.16
N ILE A 56 2.73 -5.87 -2.77
CA ILE A 56 1.69 -4.85 -2.69
C ILE A 56 0.98 -4.82 -4.04
N ASN A 57 -0.22 -5.40 -4.11
CA ASN A 57 -1.02 -5.49 -5.33
C ASN A 57 -2.03 -4.34 -5.40
N LEU A 58 -2.15 -3.75 -6.58
CA LEU A 58 -3.09 -2.67 -6.88
C LEU A 58 -4.22 -3.19 -7.76
N TYR A 59 -5.46 -2.89 -7.40
CA TYR A 59 -6.64 -3.37 -8.11
C TYR A 59 -7.55 -2.24 -8.58
N SER A 60 -8.08 -2.37 -9.79
CA SER A 60 -9.22 -1.62 -10.31
C SER A 60 -10.42 -2.56 -10.44
N GLY A 61 -11.40 -2.42 -9.54
CA GLY A 61 -12.42 -3.44 -9.33
C GLY A 61 -11.80 -4.79 -8.97
N ASN A 62 -12.13 -5.82 -9.76
CA ASN A 62 -11.60 -7.18 -9.56
C ASN A 62 -10.31 -7.45 -10.35
N MET A 63 -9.82 -6.50 -11.15
CA MET A 63 -8.63 -6.67 -11.98
C MET A 63 -7.39 -6.13 -11.26
N ARG A 64 -6.34 -6.94 -11.16
CA ARG A 64 -5.03 -6.45 -10.71
C ARG A 64 -4.38 -5.67 -11.84
N ILE A 65 -4.07 -4.41 -11.59
CA ILE A 65 -3.51 -3.48 -12.59
C ILE A 65 -2.04 -3.15 -12.36
N GLY A 66 -1.52 -3.48 -11.17
CA GLY A 66 -0.11 -3.30 -10.85
C GLY A 66 0.29 -4.08 -9.61
N HIS A 67 1.59 -4.23 -9.39
CA HIS A 67 2.12 -4.73 -8.14
C HIS A 67 3.51 -4.17 -7.87
N VAL A 68 3.85 -4.05 -6.59
CA VAL A 68 5.20 -3.74 -6.11
C VAL A 68 5.73 -4.98 -5.40
N VAL A 69 6.99 -5.34 -5.70
CA VAL A 69 7.72 -6.41 -5.03
C VAL A 69 8.75 -5.79 -4.10
N ALA A 70 8.53 -5.91 -2.79
CA ALA A 70 9.35 -5.33 -1.75
C ALA A 70 10.21 -6.41 -1.08
N LYS A 71 11.33 -6.76 -1.71
CA LYS A 71 12.27 -7.76 -1.18
C LYS A 71 13.20 -7.13 -0.14
N GLY A 72 13.15 -7.62 1.09
CA GLY A 72 13.98 -7.19 2.22
C GLY A 72 13.78 -5.72 2.61
N LYS A 73 12.67 -5.11 2.20
CA LYS A 73 12.39 -3.69 2.42
C LYS A 73 10.99 -3.51 2.96
N ASP A 74 10.89 -2.74 4.04
CA ASP A 74 9.62 -2.29 4.57
C ASP A 74 9.04 -1.19 3.68
N TYR A 75 7.72 -1.13 3.66
CA TYR A 75 6.97 -0.10 2.95
C TYR A 75 6.06 0.64 3.93
N VAL A 76 5.63 1.81 3.54
CA VAL A 76 4.64 2.59 4.27
C VAL A 76 3.46 2.84 3.35
N LEU A 77 2.26 2.68 3.90
CA LEU A 77 1.03 3.23 3.34
C LEU A 77 0.59 4.40 4.23
N ASP A 78 0.80 5.62 3.73
CA ASP A 78 0.30 6.84 4.34
C ASP A 78 -1.09 7.16 3.76
N ILE A 79 -2.05 7.45 4.64
CA ILE A 79 -3.41 7.84 4.28
C ILE A 79 -3.69 9.20 4.91
N ASP A 80 -3.74 10.21 4.05
CA ASP A 80 -3.99 11.58 4.44
C ASP A 80 -5.35 12.07 3.97
N THR A 81 -5.77 13.18 4.57
CA THR A 81 -6.96 13.92 4.15
C THR A 81 -6.52 15.36 3.91
N ILE A 82 -6.59 15.81 2.67
CA ILE A 82 -6.29 17.18 2.28
C ILE A 82 -7.61 17.95 2.27
N GLY A 83 -7.71 18.96 3.14
CA GLY A 83 -8.94 19.73 3.33
C GLY A 83 -10.07 18.91 3.96
N LYS A 84 -11.31 19.09 3.48
CA LYS A 84 -12.49 18.42 4.04
C LYS A 84 -12.90 17.13 3.31
N LEU A 85 -12.32 16.81 2.15
CA LEU A 85 -12.90 15.80 1.23
C LEU A 85 -11.89 14.87 0.54
N GLN A 86 -10.71 15.34 0.13
CA GLN A 86 -9.80 14.49 -0.63
C GLN A 86 -8.98 13.61 0.30
N ARG A 87 -9.15 12.29 0.15
CA ARG A 87 -8.22 11.33 0.75
C ARG A 87 -7.09 11.09 -0.23
N TYR A 88 -5.88 11.00 0.28
CA TYR A 88 -4.67 10.75 -0.49
C TYR A 88 -4.00 9.51 0.08
N TYR A 89 -3.65 8.56 -0.77
CA TYR A 89 -2.95 7.34 -0.38
C TYR A 89 -1.56 7.37 -1.00
N ASP A 90 -0.52 7.23 -0.20
CA ASP A 90 0.86 7.16 -0.66
C ASP A 90 1.52 5.86 -0.22
N ILE A 91 2.02 5.10 -1.19
CA ILE A 91 2.75 3.86 -0.98
C ILE A 91 4.20 4.10 -1.38
N ARG A 92 5.11 4.00 -0.42
CA ARG A 92 6.53 4.25 -0.65
C ARG A 92 7.39 3.35 0.23
N PRO A 93 8.69 3.19 -0.08
CA PRO A 93 9.61 2.53 0.84
C PRO A 93 9.63 3.27 2.19
N ALA A 94 9.78 2.50 3.27
CA ALA A 94 9.96 3.09 4.59
C ALA A 94 11.32 3.81 4.66
N ALA A 95 11.30 5.03 5.21
CA ALA A 95 12.46 5.82 5.55
C ALA A 95 12.84 5.64 7.03
N GLU A 96 14.03 6.07 7.43
CA GLU A 96 14.54 5.89 8.80
C GLU A 96 13.66 6.53 9.89
N PHE A 97 12.93 7.59 9.54
CA PHE A 97 12.01 8.29 10.44
C PHE A 97 10.60 7.67 10.45
N ASP A 98 10.32 6.69 9.59
CA ASP A 98 9.10 5.90 9.66
C ASP A 98 9.20 4.88 10.81
N LYS A 99 9.35 5.39 12.03
CA LYS A 99 9.30 4.60 13.27
C LYS A 99 7.86 4.39 13.69
N GLU A 100 7.64 3.29 14.41
CA GLU A 100 6.35 2.75 14.79
C GLU A 100 5.41 3.84 15.35
N GLY A 101 4.31 4.04 14.63
CA GLY A 101 3.09 4.67 15.13
C GLY A 101 1.97 3.64 15.08
#